data_AF-A0A094KM52-F1
#
_entry.id   AF-A0A094KM52-F1
#
_cell.length_a   1.000
_cell.length_b   1.000
_cell.length_c   1.000
_cell.angle_alpha   90.00
_cell.angle_beta   90.00
_cell.angle_gamma   90.00
#
_symmetry.space_group_name_H-M   'P 1'
#
loop_
_entity.id
_entity.type
_entity.pdbx_description
1 polymer ?
#
loop_
_entity_poly.entity_id
_entity_poly.type
_entity_poly.pdbx_seq_one_letter_code
_entity_poly.pdbx_strand_id
1 'polypeptide(L)'
;MIGTSTVEYIFIRSCTLFLHNIAPVSLLYCVLLLHPMPAALYINRLPLPIEAWLVAEAAFFAIFFLPYRWHLQRSAIHPILPPREERAKLFERCNATVRDPEKYLSKWFLGAKEEHIKRENVKEFFRWAFLNTGQTNNEDEEEIEGYVKTMEKLLGRNIPLGKGSARSIRTVTDPATSEPLRHDGDLIWTELPTFGYTFTDELGNFNPLASNITNDESRRWENATTFFAQLTSASANTDFSLWALTAFQYAFGPWETPTSPSGIAVQAACL
;
A
#
# COMPACT_ATOMS: atom_id res chain seq x y z
N MET A 1 12.00 -20.98 -4.00
CA MET A 1 10.78 -20.82 -3.17
C MET A 1 11.07 -21.43 -1.80
N ILE A 2 11.07 -20.61 -0.75
CA ILE A 2 11.17 -21.04 0.66
C ILE A 2 9.76 -21.36 1.16
N GLY A 3 9.53 -22.50 1.83
CA GLY A 3 8.31 -22.70 2.63
C GLY A 3 7.32 -23.79 2.18
N THR A 4 7.76 -24.97 1.73
CA THR A 4 6.83 -26.10 1.47
C THR A 4 6.67 -27.04 2.67
N SER A 5 7.50 -26.92 3.70
CA SER A 5 7.51 -27.81 4.88
C SER A 5 6.97 -27.13 6.14
N THR A 6 6.16 -27.85 6.93
CA THR A 6 5.63 -27.37 8.21
C THR A 6 6.75 -27.01 9.20
N VAL A 7 7.90 -27.72 9.12
CA VAL A 7 9.06 -27.46 9.96
C VAL A 7 9.72 -26.14 9.61
N GLU A 8 9.86 -25.84 8.31
CA GLU A 8 10.38 -24.56 7.84
C GLU A 8 9.47 -23.40 8.27
N TYR A 9 8.15 -23.57 8.18
CA TYR A 9 7.19 -22.58 8.64
C TYR A 9 7.31 -22.30 10.14
N ILE A 10 7.39 -23.35 10.97
CA ILE A 10 7.57 -23.21 12.43
C ILE A 10 8.90 -22.51 12.72
N PHE A 11 9.99 -22.93 12.06
CA PHE A 11 11.30 -22.33 12.22
C PHE A 11 11.29 -20.82 11.91
N ILE A 12 10.73 -20.41 10.77
CA ILE A 12 10.62 -19.00 10.38
C ILE A 12 9.78 -18.23 11.41
N ARG A 13 8.62 -18.76 11.80
CA ARG A 13 7.77 -18.14 12.84
C ARG A 13 8.51 -17.97 14.17
N SER A 14 9.27 -18.97 14.60
CA SER A 14 10.07 -18.92 15.82
C SER A 14 11.19 -17.88 15.73
N CYS A 15 11.92 -17.82 14.61
CA CYS A 15 12.96 -16.80 14.39
C CYS A 15 12.36 -15.38 14.38
N THR A 16 11.24 -15.18 13.69
CA THR A 16 10.56 -13.88 13.67
C THR A 16 10.10 -13.47 15.06
N LEU A 17 9.50 -14.38 15.83
CA LEU A 17 9.10 -14.12 17.21
C LEU A 17 10.31 -13.79 18.10
N PHE A 18 11.40 -14.54 17.96
CA PHE A 18 12.62 -14.28 18.71
C PHE A 18 13.17 -12.88 18.42
N LEU A 19 13.41 -12.56 17.14
CA LEU A 19 13.98 -11.28 16.72
C LEU A 19 13.08 -10.08 17.10
N HIS A 20 11.76 -10.22 16.95
CA HIS A 20 10.81 -9.16 17.29
C HIS A 20 10.76 -8.83 18.79
N ASN A 21 11.10 -9.79 19.65
CA ASN A 21 11.08 -9.62 21.10
C ASN A 21 12.43 -9.20 21.70
N ILE A 22 13.54 -9.18 20.94
CA ILE A 22 14.85 -8.75 21.46
C ILE A 22 14.78 -7.33 22.03
N ALA A 23 14.23 -6.38 21.26
CA ALA A 23 14.18 -4.98 21.66
C ALA A 23 13.23 -4.71 22.86
N PRO A 24 11.98 -5.24 22.91
CA PRO A 24 11.13 -5.13 24.09
C PRO A 24 11.73 -5.77 25.35
N VAL A 25 12.37 -6.95 25.23
CA VAL A 25 13.02 -7.63 26.36
C VAL A 25 14.23 -6.85 26.85
N SER A 26 15.01 -6.27 25.93
CA SER A 26 16.16 -5.42 26.26
C SER A 26 15.72 -4.17 27.03
N LEU A 27 14.63 -3.52 26.60
CA LEU A 27 14.04 -2.39 27.31
C LEU A 27 13.55 -2.79 28.71
N LEU A 28 12.85 -3.92 28.83
CA LEU A 28 12.37 -4.45 30.11
C LEU A 28 13.54 -4.75 31.07
N TYR A 29 14.63 -5.35 30.57
CA TYR A 29 15.83 -5.59 31.35
C TYR A 29 16.44 -4.29 31.91
N CYS A 30 16.55 -3.26 31.07
CA CYS A 30 17.06 -1.95 31.49
C CYS A 30 16.16 -1.29 32.55
N VAL A 31 14.83 -1.38 32.40
CA VAL A 31 13.88 -0.85 33.39
C VAL A 31 13.98 -1.59 34.73
N LEU A 32 14.10 -2.91 34.72
CA LEU A 32 14.22 -3.74 35.93
C LEU A 32 15.55 -3.52 36.67
N LEU A 33 16.63 -3.16 35.96
CA LEU A 33 17.89 -2.76 36.58
C LEU A 33 17.82 -1.38 37.26
N LEU A 34 16.99 -0.47 36.76
CA LEU A 34 16.86 0.91 37.25
C LEU A 34 15.85 1.03 38.40
N HIS A 35 14.85 0.15 38.49
CA HIS A 35 13.83 0.20 39.54
C HIS A 35 14.27 -0.62 40.77
N PRO A 36 14.16 -0.09 42.01
CA PRO A 36 14.38 -0.89 43.21
C PRO A 36 13.33 -2.00 43.28
N MET A 37 13.73 -3.21 42.90
CA MET A 37 12.89 -4.40 42.92
C MET A 37 12.93 -5.06 44.31
N PRO A 38 11.82 -5.66 44.79
CA PRO A 38 11.83 -6.44 46.03
C PRO A 38 12.87 -7.57 45.91
N ALA A 39 13.57 -7.87 47.01
CA ALA A 39 14.75 -8.76 47.04
C ALA A 39 14.54 -10.15 46.38
N ALA A 40 13.29 -10.61 46.23
CA ALA A 40 12.92 -11.85 45.54
C ALA A 40 13.15 -11.82 44.00
N LEU A 41 13.33 -10.65 43.40
CA LEU A 41 13.49 -10.46 41.95
C LEU A 41 14.87 -9.86 41.58
N TYR A 42 15.88 -10.07 42.43
CA TYR A 42 17.23 -9.57 42.18
C TYR A 42 17.84 -10.25 40.95
N ILE A 43 18.00 -9.50 39.85
CA ILE A 43 18.58 -9.99 38.61
C ILE A 43 20.10 -9.84 38.70
N ASN A 44 20.83 -10.95 38.56
CA ASN A 44 22.29 -10.90 38.44
C ASN A 44 22.68 -10.14 37.17
N ARG A 45 23.67 -9.25 37.27
CA ARG A 45 24.21 -8.55 36.10
C ARG A 45 24.75 -9.56 35.10
N LEU A 46 24.44 -9.33 33.83
CA LEU A 46 24.95 -10.13 32.73
C LEU A 46 26.41 -9.75 32.44
N PRO A 47 27.16 -10.57 31.70
CA PRO A 47 28.49 -10.19 31.22
C PRO A 47 28.44 -8.87 30.45
N LEU A 48 29.45 -8.01 30.67
CA LEU A 48 29.58 -6.69 30.05
C LEU A 48 29.26 -6.61 28.53
N PRO A 49 29.72 -7.52 27.65
CA PRO A 49 29.39 -7.41 26.23
C PRO A 49 27.90 -7.62 25.93
N ILE A 50 27.22 -8.48 26.71
CA ILE A 50 25.79 -8.74 26.56
C ILE A 50 25.00 -7.55 27.12
N GLU A 51 25.41 -7.02 28.27
CA GLU A 51 24.79 -5.81 28.85
C GLU A 51 24.90 -4.62 27.90
N ALA A 52 26.07 -4.40 27.28
CA ALA A 52 26.27 -3.33 26.31
C ALA A 52 25.37 -3.48 25.07
N TRP A 53 25.21 -4.70 24.54
CA TRP A 53 24.32 -4.96 23.41
C TRP A 53 22.85 -4.71 23.79
N LEU A 54 22.38 -5.23 24.93
CA LEU A 54 21.00 -5.00 25.40
C LEU A 54 20.71 -3.51 25.63
N VAL A 55 21.66 -2.77 26.20
CA VAL A 55 21.50 -1.31 26.38
C VAL A 55 21.42 -0.59 25.03
N ALA A 56 22.23 -0.99 24.05
CA ALA A 56 22.18 -0.41 22.70
C ALA A 56 20.83 -0.70 22.00
N GLU A 57 20.33 -1.95 22.07
CA GLU A 57 19.02 -2.34 21.54
C GLU A 57 17.88 -1.56 22.23
N ALA A 58 17.92 -1.44 23.55
CA ALA A 58 16.93 -0.68 24.32
C ALA A 58 16.94 0.81 23.94
N ALA A 59 18.13 1.41 23.80
CA ALA A 59 18.29 2.80 23.39
C ALA A 59 17.77 3.01 21.96
N PHE A 60 18.12 2.14 21.02
CA PHE A 60 17.62 2.21 19.64
C PHE A 60 16.09 2.12 19.61
N PHE A 61 15.53 1.15 20.34
CA PHE A 61 14.09 0.93 20.40
C PHE A 61 13.33 2.11 21.00
N ALA A 62 13.82 2.65 22.12
CA ALA A 62 13.16 3.74 22.83
C ALA A 62 13.32 5.11 22.16
N ILE A 63 14.49 5.40 21.59
CA ILE A 63 14.84 6.74 21.09
C ILE A 63 14.46 6.90 19.61
N PHE A 64 14.64 5.86 18.79
CA PHE A 64 14.40 5.95 17.36
C PHE A 64 13.12 5.22 16.96
N PHE A 65 13.01 3.92 17.28
CA PHE A 65 11.92 3.10 16.79
C PHE A 65 10.55 3.52 17.32
N LEU A 66 10.40 3.71 18.65
CA LEU A 66 9.11 4.09 19.24
C LEU A 66 8.64 5.49 18.78
N PRO A 67 9.46 6.56 18.79
CA PRO A 67 9.04 7.86 18.29
C PRO A 67 8.76 7.86 16.79
N TYR A 68 9.57 7.14 15.99
CA TYR A 68 9.36 7.01 14.56
C TYR A 68 8.07 6.24 14.26
N ARG A 69 7.83 5.12 14.95
CA ARG A 69 6.57 4.37 14.85
C ARG A 69 5.39 5.24 15.25
N TRP A 70 5.48 5.98 16.35
CA TRP A 70 4.43 6.90 16.77
C TRP A 70 4.20 8.02 15.75
N HIS A 71 5.25 8.53 15.12
CA HIS A 71 5.15 9.54 14.05
C HIS A 71 4.47 8.98 12.79
N LEU A 72 4.82 7.76 12.38
CA LEU A 72 4.22 7.07 11.23
C LEU A 72 2.77 6.63 11.48
N GLN A 73 2.43 6.26 12.72
CA GLN A 73 1.08 5.90 13.15
C GLN A 73 0.24 7.13 13.54
N ARG A 74 0.66 8.34 13.17
CA ARG A 74 -0.23 9.50 13.25
C ARG A 74 -1.31 9.31 12.20
N SER A 75 -2.56 9.49 12.61
CA SER A 75 -3.70 9.41 11.69
C SER A 75 -3.40 10.25 10.45
N ALA A 76 -3.56 9.63 9.29
CA ALA A 76 -3.34 10.30 8.02
C ALA A 76 -4.17 11.59 7.98
N ILE A 77 -3.52 12.71 7.73
CA ILE A 77 -4.23 13.96 7.49
C ILE A 77 -4.81 13.84 6.09
N HIS A 78 -6.06 13.44 6.03
CA HIS A 78 -6.78 13.35 4.76
C HIS A 78 -6.94 14.77 4.19
N PRO A 79 -6.66 14.96 2.89
CA PRO A 79 -6.91 16.25 2.26
C PRO A 79 -8.39 16.58 2.39
N ILE A 80 -8.67 17.87 2.64
CA ILE A 80 -10.04 18.38 2.66
C ILE A 80 -10.67 18.05 1.31
N LEU A 81 -11.92 17.57 1.34
CA LEU A 81 -12.62 17.20 0.12
C LEU A 81 -12.65 18.41 -0.83
N PRO A 82 -12.15 18.28 -2.07
CA PRO A 82 -12.15 19.37 -3.03
C PRO A 82 -13.56 19.88 -3.29
N PRO A 83 -13.74 21.17 -3.68
CA PRO A 83 -15.04 21.70 -4.09
C PRO A 83 -15.68 20.88 -5.21
N ARG A 84 -17.02 20.89 -5.27
CA ARG A 84 -17.82 20.14 -6.27
C ARG A 84 -17.34 20.34 -7.72
N GLU A 85 -16.94 21.55 -8.08
CA GLU A 85 -16.42 21.84 -9.43
C GLU A 85 -15.10 21.12 -9.72
N GLU A 86 -14.18 21.09 -8.76
CA GLU A 86 -12.90 20.40 -8.90
C GLU A 86 -13.09 18.88 -8.95
N ARG A 87 -14.01 18.34 -8.15
CA ARG A 87 -14.38 16.91 -8.21
C ARG A 87 -14.96 16.52 -9.56
N ALA A 88 -15.83 17.36 -10.13
CA ALA A 88 -16.38 17.14 -11.46
C ALA A 88 -15.28 17.14 -12.55
N LYS A 89 -14.32 18.07 -12.47
CA LYS A 89 -13.16 18.09 -13.37
C LYS A 89 -12.28 16.84 -13.20
N LEU A 90 -12.07 16.39 -11.97
CA LEU A 90 -11.33 15.15 -11.69
C LEU A 90 -12.04 13.95 -12.31
N PHE A 91 -13.35 13.84 -12.10
CA PHE A 91 -14.19 12.79 -12.69
C PHE A 91 -14.11 12.77 -14.21
N GLU A 92 -14.21 13.93 -14.86
CA GLU A 92 -14.09 14.06 -16.31
C GLU A 92 -12.71 13.61 -16.80
N ARG A 93 -11.63 14.06 -16.17
CA ARG A 93 -10.26 13.67 -16.52
C ARG A 93 -10.03 12.18 -16.39
N CYS A 94 -10.47 11.57 -15.29
CA CYS A 94 -10.35 10.13 -15.07
C CYS A 94 -11.06 9.33 -16.16
N ASN A 95 -12.27 9.75 -16.52
CA ASN A 95 -13.08 9.06 -17.52
C ASN A 95 -12.62 9.31 -18.96
N ALA A 96 -12.02 10.46 -19.26
CA ALA A 96 -11.45 10.75 -20.59
C ALA A 96 -10.32 9.77 -20.97
N THR A 97 -9.62 9.21 -19.98
CA THR A 97 -8.59 8.19 -20.17
C THR A 97 -9.12 6.76 -20.31
N VAL A 98 -10.42 6.52 -20.08
CA VAL A 98 -11.00 5.18 -20.10
C VAL A 98 -11.24 4.73 -21.55
N ARG A 99 -10.47 3.74 -22.01
CA ARG A 99 -10.61 3.15 -23.36
C ARG A 99 -11.73 2.10 -23.45
N ASP A 100 -11.92 1.33 -22.38
CA ASP A 100 -12.91 0.25 -22.28
C ASP A 100 -13.71 0.44 -20.98
N PRO A 101 -14.87 1.11 -21.05
CA PRO A 101 -15.68 1.44 -19.88
C PRO A 101 -16.24 0.22 -19.15
N GLU A 102 -16.57 -0.87 -19.86
CA GLU A 102 -17.07 -2.12 -19.26
C GLU A 102 -15.98 -2.79 -18.44
N LYS A 103 -14.79 -2.95 -19.03
CA LYS A 103 -13.65 -3.54 -18.34
C LYS A 103 -13.16 -2.66 -17.20
N TYR A 104 -13.23 -1.34 -17.35
CA TYR A 104 -12.96 -0.39 -16.28
C TYR A 104 -13.87 -0.65 -15.09
N LEU A 105 -15.19 -0.66 -15.31
CA LEU A 105 -16.16 -0.88 -14.24
C LEU A 105 -15.97 -2.27 -13.62
N SER A 106 -15.88 -3.33 -14.43
CA SER A 106 -15.65 -4.70 -13.94
C SER A 106 -14.42 -4.79 -13.03
N LYS A 107 -13.29 -4.17 -13.40
CA LYS A 107 -12.08 -4.15 -12.57
C LYS A 107 -12.30 -3.48 -11.21
N TRP A 108 -13.00 -2.35 -11.18
CA TRP A 108 -13.35 -1.67 -9.93
C TRP A 108 -14.36 -2.45 -9.08
N PHE A 109 -15.08 -3.40 -9.70
CA PHE A 109 -15.98 -4.34 -9.03
C PHE A 109 -15.38 -5.75 -8.90
N LEU A 110 -14.06 -5.86 -8.71
CA LEU A 110 -13.37 -7.13 -8.43
C LEU A 110 -13.55 -8.19 -9.55
N GLY A 111 -13.66 -7.76 -10.80
CA GLY A 111 -13.89 -8.63 -11.95
C GLY A 111 -15.34 -9.10 -12.07
N ALA A 112 -16.30 -8.46 -11.40
CA ALA A 112 -17.70 -8.80 -11.51
C ALA A 112 -18.21 -8.63 -12.95
N LYS A 113 -19.13 -9.53 -13.34
CA LYS A 113 -19.87 -9.42 -14.60
C LYS A 113 -20.85 -8.26 -14.55
N GLU A 114 -21.13 -7.68 -15.71
CA GLU A 114 -22.05 -6.56 -15.89
C GLU A 114 -23.45 -6.80 -15.28
N GLU A 115 -23.96 -8.03 -15.32
CA GLU A 115 -25.26 -8.43 -14.77
C GLU A 115 -25.38 -8.24 -13.25
N HIS A 116 -24.24 -8.27 -12.55
CA HIS A 116 -24.18 -8.11 -11.10
C HIS A 116 -23.90 -6.67 -10.67
N ILE A 117 -23.55 -5.78 -11.61
CA ILE A 117 -23.26 -4.38 -11.35
C ILE A 117 -24.51 -3.56 -11.70
N LYS A 118 -25.20 -3.09 -10.68
CA LYS A 118 -26.40 -2.25 -10.84
C LYS A 118 -26.16 -0.84 -10.36
N ARG A 119 -27.13 0.03 -10.63
CA ARG A 119 -27.04 1.47 -10.43
C ARG A 119 -26.62 1.86 -9.02
N GLU A 120 -27.19 1.22 -8.00
CA GLU A 120 -26.85 1.51 -6.61
C GLU A 120 -25.40 1.15 -6.27
N ASN A 121 -24.86 0.07 -6.85
CA ASN A 121 -23.47 -0.31 -6.66
C ASN A 121 -22.52 0.76 -7.23
N VAL A 122 -22.86 1.31 -8.41
CA VAL A 122 -22.07 2.36 -9.07
C VAL A 122 -22.15 3.68 -8.29
N LYS A 123 -23.32 4.02 -7.73
CA LYS A 123 -23.44 5.17 -6.83
C LYS A 123 -22.57 5.02 -5.59
N GLU A 124 -22.60 3.84 -4.95
CA GLU A 124 -21.74 3.53 -3.80
C GLU A 124 -20.25 3.67 -4.16
N PHE A 125 -19.83 3.16 -5.32
CA PHE A 125 -18.47 3.29 -5.81
C PHE A 125 -18.05 4.75 -6.00
N PHE A 126 -18.87 5.59 -6.65
CA PHE A 126 -18.51 6.99 -6.87
C PHE A 126 -18.48 7.84 -5.60
N ARG A 127 -19.36 7.56 -4.62
CA ARG A 127 -19.29 8.21 -3.30
C ARG A 127 -17.97 7.91 -2.61
N TRP A 128 -17.54 6.64 -2.65
CA TRP A 128 -16.24 6.27 -2.10
C TRP A 128 -15.09 6.91 -2.90
N ALA A 129 -15.10 6.82 -4.23
CA ALA A 129 -13.98 7.21 -5.07
C ALA A 129 -13.75 8.72 -5.19
N PHE A 130 -14.81 9.54 -5.18
CA PHE A 130 -14.71 10.99 -5.42
C PHE A 130 -15.09 11.84 -4.23
N LEU A 131 -15.89 11.31 -3.29
CA LEU A 131 -16.35 12.04 -2.11
C LEU A 131 -15.73 11.53 -0.80
N ASN A 132 -14.88 10.48 -0.86
CA ASN A 132 -14.27 9.83 0.29
C ASN A 132 -15.29 9.44 1.38
N THR A 133 -16.54 9.14 0.98
CA THR A 133 -17.63 8.82 1.91
C THR A 133 -18.35 7.55 1.50
N GLY A 134 -18.69 6.73 2.50
CA GLY A 134 -19.61 5.61 2.32
C GLY A 134 -21.06 5.97 2.69
N GLN A 135 -21.30 7.18 3.20
CA GLN A 135 -22.61 7.60 3.67
C GLN A 135 -23.46 8.15 2.53
N THR A 136 -24.75 7.82 2.55
CA THR A 136 -25.74 8.39 1.64
C THR A 136 -26.25 9.71 2.21
N ASN A 137 -25.78 10.82 1.66
CA ASN A 137 -26.29 12.16 1.97
C ASN A 137 -27.12 12.69 0.81
N ASN A 138 -28.26 13.32 1.11
CA ASN A 138 -29.17 13.85 0.09
C ASN A 138 -28.54 15.00 -0.73
N GLU A 139 -27.59 15.73 -0.15
CA GLU A 139 -26.90 16.86 -0.81
C GLU A 139 -26.01 16.40 -1.96
N ASP A 140 -25.42 15.21 -1.83
CA ASP A 140 -24.50 14.65 -2.82
C ASP A 140 -25.23 13.85 -3.91
N GLU A 141 -26.52 13.55 -3.70
CA GLU A 141 -27.29 12.66 -4.58
C GLU A 141 -27.37 13.20 -6.02
N GLU A 142 -27.51 14.51 -6.18
CA GLU A 142 -27.55 15.16 -7.49
C GLU A 142 -26.21 15.02 -8.24
N GLU A 143 -25.09 15.19 -7.53
CA GLU A 143 -23.74 15.06 -8.10
C GLU A 143 -23.45 13.61 -8.51
N ILE A 144 -23.75 12.66 -7.63
CA ILE A 144 -23.58 11.23 -7.88
C ILE A 144 -24.47 10.75 -9.03
N GLU A 145 -25.70 11.23 -9.11
CA GLU A 145 -26.61 10.95 -10.22
C GLU A 145 -26.05 11.48 -11.54
N GLY A 146 -25.40 12.65 -11.54
CA GLY A 146 -24.67 13.20 -12.69
C GLY A 146 -23.49 12.31 -13.13
N TYR A 147 -22.74 11.77 -12.18
CA TYR A 147 -21.64 10.84 -12.45
C TYR A 147 -22.14 9.52 -13.05
N VAL A 148 -23.22 8.96 -12.52
CA VAL A 148 -23.84 7.75 -13.08
C VAL A 148 -24.30 7.98 -14.52
N LYS A 149 -24.99 9.10 -14.80
CA LYS A 149 -25.43 9.43 -16.16
C LYS A 149 -24.27 9.56 -17.14
N THR A 150 -23.17 10.15 -16.69
CA THR A 150 -21.96 10.28 -17.51
C THR A 150 -21.33 8.91 -17.78
N MET A 151 -21.32 8.02 -16.78
CA MET A 151 -20.86 6.64 -16.97
C MET A 151 -21.77 5.84 -17.92
N GLU A 152 -23.09 5.99 -17.82
CA GLU A 152 -24.06 5.39 -18.77
C GLU A 152 -23.80 5.86 -20.21
N LYS A 153 -23.49 7.15 -20.37
CA LYS A 153 -23.10 7.71 -21.67
C LYS A 153 -21.80 7.10 -22.21
N LEU A 154 -20.81 6.86 -21.35
CA LEU A 154 -19.54 6.22 -21.73
C LEU A 154 -19.72 4.75 -22.09
N LEU A 155 -20.57 4.02 -21.36
CA LEU A 155 -20.91 2.62 -21.62
C LEU A 155 -21.75 2.46 -22.90
N GLY A 156 -22.41 3.52 -23.37
CA GLY A 156 -23.36 3.45 -24.49
C GLY A 156 -24.65 2.70 -24.13
N ARG A 157 -24.91 2.44 -22.84
CA ARG A 157 -26.11 1.78 -22.32
C ARG A 157 -26.48 2.29 -20.94
N ASN A 158 -27.75 2.15 -20.58
CA ASN A 158 -28.19 2.43 -19.21
C ASN A 158 -27.76 1.29 -18.27
N ILE A 159 -27.40 1.64 -17.04
CA ILE A 159 -27.05 0.67 -16.00
C ILE A 159 -28.37 0.13 -15.41
N PRO A 160 -28.50 -1.20 -15.20
CA PRO A 160 -29.72 -1.78 -14.64
C PRO A 160 -30.09 -1.17 -13.28
N LEU A 161 -31.38 -0.92 -13.09
CA LEU A 161 -31.91 -0.36 -11.85
C LEU A 161 -31.77 -1.32 -10.67
N GLY A 162 -31.63 -0.75 -9.46
CA GLY A 162 -31.56 -1.46 -8.19
C GLY A 162 -30.14 -1.77 -7.73
N LYS A 163 -30.04 -2.72 -6.79
CA LYS A 163 -28.78 -3.16 -6.18
C LYS A 163 -28.45 -4.58 -6.63
N GLY A 164 -27.26 -4.75 -7.19
CA GLY A 164 -26.71 -6.03 -7.62
C GLY A 164 -25.84 -6.65 -6.53
N SER A 165 -25.39 -7.89 -6.78
CA SER A 165 -24.54 -8.65 -5.87
C SER A 165 -23.06 -8.25 -5.91
N ALA A 166 -22.65 -7.47 -6.91
CA ALA A 166 -21.27 -7.02 -7.03
C ALA A 166 -20.87 -6.06 -5.90
N ARG A 167 -19.63 -6.15 -5.44
CA ARG A 167 -19.03 -5.24 -4.48
C ARG A 167 -17.94 -4.44 -5.18
N SER A 168 -17.99 -3.11 -5.07
CA SER A 168 -16.87 -2.28 -5.52
C SER A 168 -15.68 -2.48 -4.60
N ILE A 169 -14.49 -2.18 -5.11
CA ILE A 169 -13.35 -1.93 -4.26
C ILE A 169 -13.73 -0.79 -3.30
N ARG A 170 -13.42 -1.01 -2.03
CA ARG A 170 -13.71 -0.08 -0.94
C ARG A 170 -12.77 -0.42 0.20
N THR A 171 -12.77 0.42 1.22
CA THR A 171 -12.12 0.14 2.50
C THR A 171 -12.46 -1.26 2.99
N VAL A 172 -11.43 -2.05 3.31
CA VAL A 172 -11.60 -3.42 3.75
C VAL A 172 -12.31 -3.41 5.11
N THR A 173 -13.44 -4.10 5.22
CA THR A 173 -14.23 -4.20 6.45
C THR A 173 -14.05 -5.57 7.11
N ASP A 174 -14.10 -5.62 8.43
CA ASP A 174 -14.09 -6.87 9.19
C ASP A 174 -15.34 -7.71 8.85
N PRO A 175 -15.21 -9.00 8.51
CA PRO A 175 -16.35 -9.85 8.15
C PRO A 175 -17.38 -10.06 9.27
N ALA A 176 -16.97 -9.99 10.53
CA ALA A 176 -17.82 -10.24 11.69
C ALA A 176 -18.53 -8.96 12.15
N THR A 177 -17.86 -7.81 12.12
CA THR A 177 -18.43 -6.54 12.62
C THR A 177 -18.95 -5.64 11.51
N SER A 178 -18.57 -5.89 10.24
CA SER A 178 -18.83 -5.00 9.09
C SER A 178 -18.28 -3.58 9.25
N GLU A 179 -17.47 -3.32 10.27
CA GLU A 179 -16.78 -2.06 10.45
C GLU A 179 -15.52 -2.04 9.57
N PRO A 180 -15.07 -0.86 9.11
CA PRO A 180 -13.76 -0.73 8.47
C PRO A 180 -12.68 -1.35 9.36
N LEU A 181 -11.82 -2.20 8.80
CA LEU A 181 -10.70 -2.77 9.54
C LEU A 181 -9.86 -1.63 10.07
N ARG A 182 -9.59 -1.67 11.37
CA ARG A 182 -8.70 -0.74 12.05
C ARG A 182 -7.48 -1.51 12.55
N HIS A 183 -6.29 -0.97 12.35
CA HIS A 183 -5.07 -1.46 13.00
C HIS A 183 -4.49 -0.33 13.82
N ASP A 184 -4.28 -0.57 15.11
CA ASP A 184 -3.77 0.43 16.07
C ASP A 184 -4.59 1.75 16.10
N GLY A 185 -5.91 1.68 15.84
CA GLY A 185 -6.84 2.83 15.90
C GLY A 185 -7.09 3.52 14.56
N ASP A 186 -6.21 3.32 13.57
CA ASP A 186 -6.33 3.90 12.24
C ASP A 186 -7.07 2.99 11.26
N LEU A 187 -7.84 3.59 10.35
CA LEU A 187 -8.57 2.88 9.29
C LEU A 187 -7.57 2.32 8.27
N ILE A 188 -7.54 1.00 8.10
CA ILE A 188 -6.70 0.37 7.09
C ILE A 188 -7.36 0.55 5.73
N TRP A 189 -6.59 0.86 4.68
CA TRP A 189 -7.07 0.89 3.28
C TRP A 189 -8.13 1.96 2.97
N THR A 190 -7.88 3.20 3.39
CA THR A 190 -8.66 4.37 2.95
C THR A 190 -8.36 4.75 1.49
N GLU A 191 -7.13 4.51 1.04
CA GLU A 191 -6.64 4.78 -0.31
C GLU A 191 -6.64 3.53 -1.19
N LEU A 192 -6.34 3.69 -2.49
CA LEU A 192 -6.17 2.64 -3.50
C LEU A 192 -5.37 1.45 -2.95
N PRO A 193 -6.03 0.38 -2.49
CA PRO A 193 -5.38 -0.64 -1.65
C PRO A 193 -4.37 -1.47 -2.43
N THR A 194 -4.52 -1.51 -3.74
CA THR A 194 -3.60 -2.16 -4.65
C THR A 194 -2.40 -1.29 -5.01
N PHE A 195 -2.42 0.05 -4.82
CA PHE A 195 -1.30 0.87 -5.28
C PHE A 195 0.00 0.49 -4.58
N GLY A 196 0.01 0.41 -3.24
CA GLY A 196 1.20 0.02 -2.48
C GLY A 196 1.64 -1.44 -2.71
N TYR A 197 0.69 -2.37 -2.87
CA TYR A 197 1.01 -3.78 -3.15
C TYR A 197 1.50 -3.99 -4.58
N THR A 198 0.79 -3.47 -5.59
CA THR A 198 1.22 -3.52 -6.98
C THR A 198 2.55 -2.79 -7.15
N PHE A 199 2.76 -1.69 -6.42
CA PHE A 199 4.04 -1.01 -6.37
C PHE A 199 5.16 -1.89 -5.83
N THR A 200 4.96 -2.47 -4.65
CA THR A 200 5.98 -3.33 -3.99
C THR A 200 6.23 -4.60 -4.79
N ASP A 201 5.19 -5.19 -5.38
CA ASP A 201 5.28 -6.45 -6.13
C ASP A 201 5.86 -6.25 -7.53
N GLU A 202 5.43 -5.22 -8.27
CA GLU A 202 5.92 -4.98 -9.63
C GLU A 202 7.31 -4.32 -9.63
N LEU A 203 7.58 -3.32 -8.79
CA LEU A 203 8.88 -2.64 -8.76
C LEU A 203 9.89 -3.25 -7.78
N GLY A 204 9.42 -3.74 -6.63
CA GLY A 204 10.28 -4.25 -5.57
C GLY A 204 10.74 -5.69 -5.77
N ASN A 205 9.93 -6.54 -6.41
CA ASN A 205 10.27 -7.95 -6.65
C ASN A 205 10.88 -8.21 -8.05
N PHE A 206 10.79 -7.26 -8.98
CA PHE A 206 11.39 -7.41 -10.30
C PHE A 206 12.91 -7.21 -10.26
N ASN A 207 13.65 -8.21 -10.76
CA ASN A 207 15.11 -8.15 -10.88
C ASN A 207 15.50 -8.14 -12.37
N PRO A 208 15.92 -6.99 -12.94
CA PRO A 208 16.30 -6.86 -14.35
C PRO A 208 17.62 -7.57 -14.71
N LEU A 209 18.33 -8.12 -13.71
CA LEU A 209 19.55 -8.91 -13.88
C LEU A 209 19.27 -10.42 -13.82
N ALA A 210 18.02 -10.84 -13.55
CA ALA A 210 17.67 -12.25 -13.53
C ALA A 210 17.75 -12.86 -14.95
N SER A 211 18.29 -14.09 -15.03
CA SER A 211 18.49 -14.78 -16.31
C SER A 211 17.20 -15.34 -16.94
N ASN A 212 16.07 -15.29 -16.22
CA ASN A 212 14.81 -15.94 -16.59
C ASN A 212 13.62 -14.97 -16.75
N ILE A 213 13.88 -13.72 -17.12
CA ILE A 213 12.83 -12.69 -17.28
C ILE A 213 11.98 -12.98 -18.51
N THR A 214 10.66 -12.98 -18.34
CA THR A 214 9.71 -13.05 -19.46
C THR A 214 9.50 -11.68 -20.10
N ASN A 215 9.15 -11.67 -21.39
CA ASN A 215 8.84 -10.42 -22.11
C ASN A 215 7.68 -9.64 -21.48
N ASP A 216 6.71 -10.35 -20.87
CA ASP A 216 5.58 -9.73 -20.19
C ASP A 216 6.00 -9.06 -18.88
N GLU A 217 6.89 -9.69 -18.10
CA GLU A 217 7.45 -9.08 -16.88
C GLU A 217 8.26 -7.82 -17.20
N SER A 218 9.12 -7.87 -18.23
CA SER A 218 9.88 -6.69 -18.69
C SER A 218 8.95 -5.53 -19.05
N ARG A 219 7.90 -5.81 -19.84
CA ARG A 219 6.92 -4.80 -20.25
C ARG A 219 6.12 -4.23 -19.08
N ARG A 220 5.71 -5.07 -18.12
CA ARG A 220 5.00 -4.59 -16.93
C ARG A 220 5.88 -3.65 -16.12
N TRP A 221 7.13 -4.02 -15.92
CA TRP A 221 8.08 -3.21 -15.17
C TRP A 221 8.43 -1.89 -15.87
N GLU A 222 8.64 -1.90 -17.19
CA GLU A 222 8.85 -0.67 -17.99
C GLU A 222 7.65 0.28 -17.92
N ASN A 223 6.43 -0.25 -18.07
CA ASN A 223 5.20 0.54 -17.96
C ASN A 223 5.03 1.14 -16.56
N ALA A 224 5.34 0.36 -15.51
CA ALA A 224 5.32 0.83 -14.14
C ALA A 224 6.33 1.96 -13.94
N THR A 225 7.59 1.75 -14.32
CA THR A 225 8.67 2.75 -14.21
C THR A 225 8.31 4.05 -14.93
N THR A 226 7.80 3.94 -16.17
CA THR A 226 7.33 5.10 -16.95
C THR A 226 6.19 5.85 -16.23
N PHE A 227 5.22 5.11 -15.69
CA PHE A 227 4.10 5.70 -14.96
C PHE A 227 4.58 6.48 -13.72
N PHE A 228 5.54 5.96 -12.96
CA PHE A 228 6.08 6.67 -11.78
C PHE A 228 6.95 7.87 -12.13
N ALA A 229 7.71 7.79 -13.22
CA ALA A 229 8.43 8.95 -13.75
C ALA A 229 7.44 10.07 -14.12
N GLN A 230 6.35 9.73 -14.81
CA GLN A 230 5.27 10.67 -15.14
C GLN A 230 4.60 11.23 -13.87
N LEU A 231 4.30 10.37 -12.89
CA LEU A 231 3.68 10.77 -11.63
C LEU A 231 4.56 11.75 -10.84
N THR A 232 5.86 11.49 -10.79
CA THR A 232 6.87 12.39 -10.18
C THR A 232 6.92 13.72 -10.92
N SER A 233 6.93 13.70 -12.26
CA SER A 233 6.95 14.93 -13.05
C SER A 233 5.68 15.78 -12.90
N ALA A 234 4.54 15.14 -12.60
CA ALA A 234 3.24 15.79 -12.52
C ALA A 234 2.92 16.36 -11.13
N SER A 235 3.65 15.95 -10.08
CA SER A 235 3.38 16.36 -8.69
C SER A 235 4.56 17.09 -8.07
N ALA A 236 4.32 18.30 -7.54
CA ALA A 236 5.32 19.02 -6.76
C ALA A 236 5.50 18.45 -5.34
N ASN A 237 4.57 17.62 -4.87
CA ASN A 237 4.51 17.14 -3.49
C ASN A 237 4.78 15.62 -3.37
N THR A 238 4.96 14.92 -4.49
CA THR A 238 5.12 13.47 -4.50
C THR A 238 6.31 13.11 -5.36
N ASP A 239 7.35 12.62 -4.72
CA ASP A 239 8.62 12.30 -5.37
C ASP A 239 8.85 10.78 -5.35
N PHE A 240 8.85 10.15 -6.53
CA PHE A 240 9.19 8.74 -6.70
C PHE A 240 10.61 8.56 -7.29
N SER A 241 11.42 9.62 -7.38
CA SER A 241 12.78 9.59 -7.95
C SER A 241 13.75 8.66 -7.22
N LEU A 242 13.48 8.35 -5.94
CA LEU A 242 14.23 7.34 -5.20
C LEU A 242 14.24 5.98 -5.92
N TRP A 243 13.22 5.66 -6.71
CA TRP A 243 13.15 4.43 -7.49
C TRP A 243 13.89 4.50 -8.84
N ALA A 244 14.13 5.72 -9.35
CA ALA A 244 15.08 5.90 -10.44
C ALA A 244 16.48 5.44 -9.99
N LEU A 245 16.86 5.69 -8.73
CA LEU A 245 18.16 5.24 -8.18
C LEU A 245 18.31 3.72 -8.20
N THR A 246 17.24 2.95 -7.99
CA THR A 246 17.31 1.48 -8.16
C THR A 246 17.53 1.07 -9.61
N ALA A 247 16.91 1.75 -10.59
CA ALA A 247 17.18 1.50 -12.01
C ALA A 247 18.64 1.85 -12.38
N PHE A 248 19.17 2.98 -11.88
CA PHE A 248 20.58 3.34 -12.02
C PHE A 248 21.52 2.31 -11.37
N GLN A 249 21.15 1.78 -10.19
CA GLN A 249 21.92 0.73 -9.53
C GLN A 249 21.96 -0.56 -10.35
N TYR A 250 20.86 -0.94 -11.02
CA TYR A 250 20.86 -2.12 -11.89
C TYR A 250 21.59 -1.89 -13.21
N ALA A 251 21.54 -0.67 -13.77
CA ALA A 251 22.18 -0.34 -15.03
C ALA A 251 23.69 -0.13 -14.88
N PHE A 252 24.13 0.47 -13.78
CA PHE A 252 25.52 0.93 -13.60
C PHE A 252 26.21 0.31 -12.38
N GLY A 253 25.51 -0.50 -11.58
CA GLY A 253 26.04 -1.16 -10.40
C GLY A 253 25.83 -2.69 -10.41
N PRO A 254 26.24 -3.38 -9.32
CA PRO A 254 26.96 -2.85 -8.16
C PRO A 254 28.46 -2.62 -8.44
N TRP A 255 29.01 -1.53 -7.89
CA TRP A 255 30.40 -1.09 -8.12
C TRP A 255 31.47 -2.03 -7.55
N GLU A 256 31.08 -2.92 -6.65
CA GLU A 256 31.97 -3.91 -6.03
C GLU A 256 32.17 -5.17 -6.90
N THR A 257 31.17 -5.52 -7.72
CA THR A 257 31.22 -6.64 -8.67
C THR A 257 30.56 -6.20 -9.99
N PRO A 258 31.33 -5.59 -10.92
CA PRO A 258 30.76 -5.03 -12.14
C PRO A 258 30.11 -6.12 -12.99
N THR A 259 28.78 -6.10 -13.05
CA THR A 259 27.97 -6.90 -13.97
C THR A 259 27.75 -6.13 -15.26
N SER A 260 27.72 -6.83 -16.39
CA SER A 260 27.36 -6.17 -17.67
C SER A 260 25.91 -5.67 -17.58
N PRO A 261 25.64 -4.40 -17.94
CA PRO A 261 24.29 -3.85 -17.87
C PRO A 261 23.34 -4.66 -18.74
N SER A 262 22.18 -5.05 -18.21
CA SER A 262 21.12 -5.60 -19.06
C SER A 262 20.50 -4.46 -19.87
N GLY A 263 20.13 -4.71 -21.13
CA GLY A 263 19.50 -3.69 -21.97
C GLY A 263 18.23 -3.09 -21.35
N ILE A 264 17.49 -3.93 -20.60
CA ILE A 264 16.28 -3.54 -19.86
C ILE A 264 16.63 -2.56 -18.73
N ALA A 265 17.69 -2.83 -17.96
CA ALA A 265 18.12 -1.94 -16.88
C ALA A 265 18.56 -0.57 -17.42
N VAL A 266 19.33 -0.54 -18.50
CA VAL A 266 19.80 0.71 -19.14
C VAL A 266 18.63 1.50 -19.69
N GLN A 267 17.69 0.84 -20.37
CA GLN A 267 16.50 1.49 -20.93
C GLN A 267 15.66 2.16 -19.85
N ALA A 268 15.46 1.49 -18.70
CA ALA A 268 14.71 2.07 -17.59
C ALA A 268 15.44 3.20 -16.87
N ALA A 269 16.77 3.17 -16.79
CA ALA A 269 17.55 4.29 -16.26
C ALA A 269 17.45 5.55 -17.15
N CYS A 270 16.96 5.43 -18.38
CA CYS A 270 16.77 6.54 -19.31
C CYS A 270 15.33 7.08 -19.35
N LEU A 271 14.39 6.47 -18.62
CA LEU A 271 12.99 6.90 -18.50
C LEU A 271 12.83 7.96 -17.41
#